data_AF-A0A3P6RDY9-F1
#
_entry.id   AF-A0A3P6RDY9-F1
#
_cell.length_a   1.000
_cell.length_b   1.000
_cell.length_c   1.000
_cell.angle_alpha   90.00
_cell.angle_beta   90.00
_cell.angle_gamma   90.00
#
_symmetry.space_group_name_H-M   'P 1'
#
loop_
_entity.id
_entity.type
_entity.pdbx_description
1 polymer ?
#
loop_
_entity_poly.entity_id
_entity_poly.type
_entity_poly.pdbx_seq_one_letter_code
_entity_poly.pdbx_strand_id
1 'polypeptide(L)'
;MPELQLYLAPAVAQFDRLLDESQTDTEMAAMWLIDPTRLSKLYHLRCLTNLATCDHQAQAKRWMMFPNSLNDDIHKQVTAVCHYFFTHNVSKEESLLEAQLKSRGSLWSTSVQLAACSHNDRVVKLAAKQIVATKNAAIFASSLQVRFRLSALSNFC
;
A
#
# COMPACT_ATOMS: atom_id res chain seq x y z
N MET A 1 15.20 -19.68 15.74
CA MET A 1 14.40 -19.23 14.59
C MET A 1 15.12 -19.14 13.22
N PRO A 2 16.42 -19.44 13.01
CA PRO A 2 17.04 -19.27 11.68
C PRO A 2 16.51 -20.23 10.59
N GLU A 3 16.04 -21.43 10.98
CA GLU A 3 15.50 -22.42 10.02
C GLU A 3 14.16 -21.96 9.40
N LEU A 4 13.30 -21.30 10.18
CA LEU A 4 12.04 -20.74 9.68
C LEU A 4 12.28 -19.61 8.67
N GLN A 5 13.34 -18.83 8.86
CA GLN A 5 13.72 -17.74 7.95
C GLN A 5 14.19 -18.28 6.61
N LEU A 6 15.05 -19.30 6.63
CA LEU A 6 15.51 -20.01 5.43
C LEU A 6 14.34 -20.63 4.66
N TYR A 7 13.37 -21.20 5.37
CA TYR A 7 12.19 -21.82 4.76
C TYR A 7 11.27 -20.81 4.08
N LEU A 8 11.06 -19.63 4.69
CA LEU A 8 10.13 -18.62 4.18
C LEU A 8 10.76 -17.62 3.19
N ALA A 9 12.09 -17.51 3.13
CA ALA A 9 12.80 -16.58 2.25
C ALA A 9 12.42 -16.70 0.75
N PRO A 10 12.26 -17.90 0.16
CA PRO A 10 11.85 -18.02 -1.24
C PRO A 10 10.43 -17.49 -1.49
N ALA A 11 9.51 -17.77 -0.56
CA ALA A 11 8.13 -17.26 -0.64
C ALA A 11 8.11 -15.74 -0.56
N VAL A 12 8.90 -15.15 0.34
CA VAL A 12 9.04 -13.69 0.47
C VAL A 12 9.64 -13.08 -0.79
N ALA A 13 10.68 -13.66 -1.38
CA ALA A 13 11.27 -13.18 -2.64
C ALA A 13 10.25 -13.20 -3.80
N GLN A 14 9.37 -14.21 -3.84
CA GLN A 14 8.30 -14.26 -4.83
C GLN A 14 7.27 -13.15 -4.62
N PHE A 15 6.90 -12.87 -3.36
CA PHE A 15 6.00 -11.76 -3.06
C PHE A 15 6.62 -10.40 -3.37
N ASP A 16 7.92 -10.21 -3.11
CA ASP A 16 8.64 -8.98 -3.44
C ASP A 16 8.59 -8.70 -4.94
N ARG A 17 8.81 -9.73 -5.76
CA ARG A 17 8.68 -9.63 -7.21
C ARG A 17 7.26 -9.22 -7.64
N LEU A 18 6.23 -9.81 -7.04
CA LEU A 18 4.84 -9.46 -7.36
C LEU A 18 4.47 -8.04 -6.90
N LEU A 19 5.08 -7.54 -5.83
CA LEU A 19 4.95 -6.15 -5.40
C LEU A 19 5.61 -5.21 -6.41
N ASP A 20 6.82 -5.52 -6.88
CA ASP A 20 7.52 -4.73 -7.88
C ASP A 20 6.77 -4.70 -9.22
N GLU A 21 6.28 -5.85 -9.69
CA GLU A 21 5.46 -5.95 -10.91
C GLU A 21 4.19 -5.08 -10.81
N SER A 22 3.58 -5.02 -9.61
CA SER A 22 2.40 -4.20 -9.34
C SER A 22 2.65 -2.69 -9.39
N GLN A 23 3.90 -2.22 -9.42
CA GLN A 23 4.18 -0.78 -9.62
C GLN A 23 3.84 -0.32 -11.04
N THR A 24 3.89 -1.25 -12.01
CA THR A 24 3.62 -0.97 -13.43
C THR A 24 2.27 -1.51 -13.90
N ASP A 25 1.68 -2.45 -13.15
CA ASP A 25 0.39 -3.07 -13.44
C ASP A 25 -0.68 -2.63 -12.43
N THR A 26 -1.63 -1.81 -12.92
CA THR A 26 -2.72 -1.27 -12.10
C THR A 26 -3.76 -2.30 -11.66
N GLU A 27 -3.95 -3.40 -12.41
CA GLU A 27 -4.86 -4.49 -12.03
C GLU A 27 -4.23 -5.31 -10.91
N MET A 28 -2.93 -5.61 -11.03
CA MET A 28 -2.18 -6.31 -9.98
C MET A 28 -2.06 -5.46 -8.71
N ALA A 29 -1.83 -4.15 -8.83
CA ALA A 29 -1.86 -3.20 -7.71
C ALA A 29 -3.22 -3.21 -6.99
N ALA A 30 -4.30 -3.25 -7.76
CA ALA A 30 -5.65 -3.25 -7.21
C ALA A 30 -5.99 -4.53 -6.44
N MET A 31 -5.34 -5.68 -6.74
CA MET A 31 -5.53 -6.92 -5.99
C MET A 31 -4.99 -6.83 -4.55
N TRP A 32 -3.85 -6.17 -4.36
CA TRP A 32 -3.28 -5.94 -3.02
C TRP A 32 -4.19 -5.08 -2.14
N LEU A 33 -5.01 -4.23 -2.75
CA LEU A 33 -5.94 -3.33 -2.08
C LEU A 33 -7.32 -3.96 -1.82
N ILE A 34 -7.59 -5.20 -2.29
CA ILE A 34 -8.85 -5.91 -2.02
C ILE A 34 -8.98 -6.29 -0.55
N ASP A 35 -7.86 -6.66 0.07
CA ASP A 35 -7.80 -7.06 1.46
C ASP A 35 -6.53 -6.46 2.10
N PRO A 36 -6.62 -5.25 2.67
CA PRO A 36 -5.47 -4.57 3.27
C PRO A 36 -4.85 -5.39 4.40
N THR A 37 -5.60 -6.27 5.07
CA THR A 37 -5.07 -7.16 6.11
C THR A 37 -4.08 -8.19 5.54
N ARG A 38 -4.22 -8.60 4.26
CA ARG A 38 -3.22 -9.46 3.59
C ARG A 38 -1.91 -8.74 3.36
N LEU A 39 -1.98 -7.49 2.90
CA LEU A 39 -0.80 -6.67 2.64
C LEU A 39 -0.02 -6.39 3.94
N SER A 40 -0.74 -6.11 5.01
CA SER A 40 -0.22 -5.97 6.38
C SER A 40 0.52 -7.22 6.87
N LYS A 41 -0.08 -8.40 6.72
CA LYS A 41 0.56 -9.69 7.06
C LYS A 41 1.79 -9.98 6.19
N LEU A 42 1.78 -9.57 4.92
CA LEU A 42 2.91 -9.72 4.03
C LEU A 42 4.10 -8.88 4.48
N TYR A 43 3.89 -7.60 4.83
CA TYR A 43 4.96 -6.76 5.38
C TYR A 43 5.52 -7.31 6.69
N HIS A 44 4.66 -7.88 7.54
CA HIS A 44 5.10 -8.57 8.74
C HIS A 44 5.97 -9.80 8.41
N LEU A 45 5.56 -10.61 7.43
CA LEU A 45 6.30 -11.79 6.96
C LEU A 45 7.68 -11.40 6.40
N ARG A 46 7.77 -10.33 5.60
CA ARG A 46 9.04 -9.80 5.06
C ARG A 46 10.04 -9.49 6.18
N CYS A 47 9.53 -8.91 7.26
CA CYS A 47 10.34 -8.56 8.42
C CYS A 47 10.87 -9.78 9.20
N LEU A 48 10.12 -10.88 9.23
CA LEU A 48 10.54 -12.12 9.89
C LEU A 48 11.69 -12.82 9.15
N THR A 49 11.76 -12.72 7.82
CA THR A 49 12.68 -13.50 6.97
C THR A 49 13.87 -12.71 6.43
N ASN A 50 13.78 -11.38 6.40
CA ASN A 50 14.82 -10.53 5.84
C ASN A 50 15.25 -9.46 6.86
N LEU A 51 15.88 -9.93 7.94
CA LEU A 51 16.25 -9.15 9.13
C LEU A 51 16.96 -7.82 8.81
N ALA A 52 17.80 -7.78 7.77
CA ALA A 52 18.51 -6.58 7.31
C ALA A 52 17.57 -5.51 6.73
N THR A 53 16.44 -5.90 6.14
CA THR A 53 15.36 -5.00 5.71
C THR A 53 14.32 -4.71 6.81
N CYS A 54 14.56 -5.19 8.04
CA CYS A 54 13.70 -4.91 9.21
C CYS A 54 14.36 -4.06 10.31
N ASP A 55 15.69 -3.84 10.29
CA ASP A 55 16.37 -2.87 11.16
C ASP A 55 16.25 -1.42 10.67
N HIS A 56 15.05 -0.82 10.81
CA HIS A 56 14.70 0.44 10.12
C HIS A 56 14.02 1.48 10.99
N GLN A 57 14.38 1.58 12.27
CA GLN A 57 14.00 2.73 13.09
C GLN A 57 14.39 4.06 12.40
N ALA A 58 15.49 4.05 11.64
CA ALA A 58 15.94 5.20 10.83
C ALA A 58 15.03 5.50 9.64
N GLN A 59 14.56 4.51 8.87
CA GLN A 59 13.64 4.78 7.76
C GLN A 59 12.26 5.19 8.24
N ALA A 60 11.77 4.56 9.32
CA ALA A 60 10.51 4.97 9.96
C ALA A 60 10.60 6.42 10.46
N LYS A 61 11.67 6.78 11.20
CA LYS A 61 11.92 8.17 11.62
C LYS A 61 12.05 9.14 10.45
N ARG A 62 12.71 8.72 9.37
CA ARG A 62 12.87 9.54 8.17
C ARG A 62 11.53 9.78 7.47
N TRP A 63 10.67 8.76 7.37
CA TRP A 63 9.31 8.93 6.88
C TRP A 63 8.50 9.87 7.78
N MET A 64 8.63 9.79 9.11
CA MET A 64 7.92 10.71 10.02
C MET A 64 8.35 12.18 9.83
N MET A 65 9.64 12.41 9.57
CA MET A 65 10.17 13.76 9.31
C MET A 65 9.86 14.25 7.89
N PHE A 66 9.86 13.35 6.92
CA PHE A 66 9.69 13.64 5.50
C PHE A 66 8.72 12.63 4.87
N PRO A 67 7.42 12.70 5.22
CA PRO A 67 6.44 11.70 4.78
C PRO A 67 6.17 11.76 3.27
N ASN A 68 6.62 12.83 2.63
CA ASN A 68 6.57 13.03 1.18
C ASN A 68 7.86 12.63 0.44
N SER A 69 8.91 12.26 1.17
CA SER A 69 10.17 11.81 0.60
C SER A 69 10.11 10.29 0.44
N LEU A 70 9.76 9.85 -0.77
CA LEU A 70 9.89 8.46 -1.17
C LEU A 70 11.33 8.24 -1.66
N ASN A 71 12.00 7.23 -1.11
CA ASN A 71 13.27 6.72 -1.67
C ASN A 71 12.97 5.78 -2.87
N ASP A 72 14.01 5.39 -3.62
CA ASP A 72 13.91 4.49 -4.79
C ASP A 72 13.25 3.12 -4.50
N ASP A 73 13.13 2.71 -3.23
CA ASP A 73 12.45 1.47 -2.84
C ASP A 73 11.29 1.76 -1.86
N ILE A 74 10.12 2.05 -2.45
CA ILE A 74 8.87 2.34 -1.73
C ILE A 74 8.47 1.15 -0.85
N HIS A 75 8.68 -0.08 -1.29
CA HIS A 75 8.25 -1.26 -0.55
C HIS A 75 9.11 -1.51 0.68
N LYS A 76 10.42 -1.25 0.63
CA LYS A 76 11.29 -1.26 1.84
C LYS A 76 10.85 -0.21 2.84
N GLN A 77 10.55 1.01 2.37
CA GLN A 77 10.07 2.09 3.22
C GLN A 77 8.73 1.76 3.88
N VAL A 78 7.76 1.25 3.12
CA VAL A 78 6.45 0.83 3.64
C VAL A 78 6.60 -0.31 4.65
N THR A 79 7.46 -1.30 4.36
CA THR A 79 7.74 -2.42 5.28
C THR A 79 8.31 -1.93 6.61
N ALA A 80 9.29 -1.02 6.56
CA ALA A 80 9.90 -0.43 7.73
C ALA A 80 8.89 0.35 8.61
N VAL A 81 8.06 1.18 7.98
CA VAL A 81 7.05 1.98 8.70
C VAL A 81 5.94 1.08 9.26
N CYS A 82 5.48 0.09 8.50
CA CYS A 82 4.52 -0.91 8.97
C CYS A 82 5.02 -1.68 10.19
N HIS A 83 6.29 -2.11 10.17
CA HIS A 83 6.90 -2.75 11.33
C HIS A 83 6.98 -1.83 12.54
N TYR A 84 7.32 -0.55 12.35
CA TYR A 84 7.29 0.45 13.42
C TYR A 84 5.87 0.60 14.01
N PHE A 85 4.84 0.63 13.16
CA PHE A 85 3.44 0.71 13.59
C PHE A 85 3.07 -0.49 14.47
N PHE A 86 3.50 -1.70 14.10
CA PHE A 86 3.22 -2.92 14.89
C PHE A 86 3.93 -2.99 16.25
N THR A 87 5.04 -2.29 16.41
CA THR A 87 5.94 -2.47 17.56
C THR A 87 5.95 -1.28 18.51
N HIS A 88 5.34 -0.16 18.13
CA HIS A 88 5.35 1.08 18.90
C HIS A 88 3.94 1.68 19.05
N ASN A 89 3.76 2.55 20.04
CA ASN A 89 2.55 3.37 20.12
C ASN A 89 2.67 4.52 19.10
N VAL A 90 1.83 4.48 18.07
CA VAL A 90 1.91 5.34 16.87
C VAL A 90 0.72 6.29 16.71
N SER A 91 0.07 6.68 17.80
CA SER A 91 -1.13 7.53 17.76
C SER A 91 -0.97 8.87 17.01
N LYS A 92 0.23 9.47 17.04
CA LYS A 92 0.53 10.72 16.31
C LYS A 92 0.69 10.47 14.82
N GLU A 93 1.41 9.41 14.47
CA GLU A 93 1.67 8.98 13.10
C GLU A 93 0.40 8.52 12.41
N GLU A 94 -0.50 7.84 13.13
CA GLU A 94 -1.83 7.47 12.64
C GLU A 94 -2.71 8.71 12.37
N SER A 95 -2.58 9.76 13.18
CA SER A 95 -3.29 11.03 12.95
C SER A 95 -2.78 11.74 11.69
N LEU A 96 -1.46 11.73 11.45
CA LEU A 96 -0.85 12.22 10.21
C LEU A 96 -1.35 11.42 9.00
N LEU A 97 -1.36 10.09 9.12
CA LEU A 97 -1.80 9.20 8.06
C LEU A 97 -3.27 9.41 7.71
N GLU A 98 -4.12 9.64 8.70
CA GLU A 98 -5.52 9.98 8.48
C GLU A 98 -5.69 11.30 7.69
N ALA A 99 -4.88 12.32 7.99
CA ALA A 99 -4.89 13.58 7.25
C ALA A 99 -4.48 13.37 5.78
N GLN A 100 -3.45 12.56 5.52
CA GLN A 100 -3.01 12.21 4.18
C GLN A 100 -4.07 11.44 3.38
N LEU A 101 -4.75 10.48 4.03
CA LEU A 101 -5.84 9.75 3.39
C LEU A 101 -6.97 10.69 2.96
N LYS A 102 -7.29 11.73 3.76
CA LYS A 102 -8.33 12.70 3.41
C LYS A 102 -7.95 13.59 2.23
N SER A 103 -6.68 13.96 2.08
CA SER A 103 -6.25 14.93 1.06
C SER A 103 -6.09 14.36 -0.36
N ARG A 104 -6.02 13.02 -0.53
CA ARG A 104 -5.87 12.35 -1.84
C ARG A 104 -4.72 12.93 -2.70
N GLY A 105 -3.57 13.21 -2.08
CA GLY A 105 -2.37 13.68 -2.79
C GLY A 105 -1.72 12.62 -3.69
N SER A 106 -0.62 12.99 -4.36
CA SER A 106 0.16 12.10 -5.25
C SER A 106 0.70 10.83 -4.56
N LEU A 107 0.75 10.82 -3.22
CA LEU A 107 1.23 9.72 -2.38
C LEU A 107 0.11 8.84 -1.82
N TRP A 108 -1.11 8.99 -2.36
CA TRP A 108 -2.29 8.31 -1.87
C TRP A 108 -2.14 6.79 -1.79
N SER A 109 -1.51 6.17 -2.79
CA SER A 109 -1.26 4.72 -2.81
C SER A 109 -0.41 4.28 -1.62
N THR A 110 0.69 4.99 -1.33
CA THR A 110 1.55 4.73 -0.18
C THR A 110 0.81 4.93 1.15
N SER A 111 0.02 6.00 1.29
CA SER A 111 -0.77 6.24 2.50
C SER A 111 -1.81 5.12 2.73
N VAL A 112 -2.42 4.59 1.67
CA VAL A 112 -3.33 3.45 1.77
C VAL A 112 -2.60 2.17 2.20
N GLN A 113 -1.41 1.91 1.65
CA GLN A 113 -0.60 0.75 2.06
C GLN A 113 -0.17 0.83 3.53
N LEU A 114 0.25 2.01 4.00
CA LEU A 114 0.61 2.25 5.41
C LEU A 114 -0.60 2.13 6.34
N ALA A 115 -1.78 2.56 5.88
CA ALA A 115 -3.01 2.48 6.67
C ALA A 115 -3.43 1.05 6.97
N ALA A 116 -3.04 0.09 6.13
CA ALA A 116 -3.25 -1.33 6.37
C ALA A 116 -2.49 -1.85 7.61
N CYS A 117 -1.44 -1.15 8.03
CA CYS A 117 -0.58 -1.52 9.16
C CYS A 117 -0.95 -0.78 10.46
N SER A 118 -1.95 0.11 10.41
CA SER A 118 -2.42 0.87 11.57
C SER A 118 -3.18 -0.02 12.55
N HIS A 119 -3.03 0.27 13.85
CA HIS A 119 -3.83 -0.32 14.92
C HIS A 119 -5.17 0.41 15.11
N ASN A 120 -5.30 1.60 14.52
CA ASN A 120 -6.50 2.40 14.58
C ASN A 120 -7.53 2.01 13.51
N ASP A 121 -8.59 1.36 13.98
CA ASP A 121 -9.75 0.94 13.20
C ASP A 121 -10.34 2.04 12.31
N ARG A 122 -10.26 3.32 12.74
CA ARG A 122 -10.73 4.47 11.95
C ARG A 122 -9.89 4.69 10.71
N VAL A 123 -8.57 4.58 10.83
CA VAL A 123 -7.60 4.76 9.74
C VAL A 123 -7.78 3.64 8.71
N VAL A 124 -7.91 2.40 9.17
CA VAL A 124 -8.16 1.23 8.32
C VAL A 124 -9.48 1.39 7.55
N LYS A 125 -10.57 1.77 8.23
CA LYS A 125 -11.89 2.00 7.59
C LYS A 125 -11.85 3.15 6.58
N LEU A 126 -11.10 4.22 6.88
CA LEU A 126 -10.95 5.34 5.96
C LEU A 126 -10.21 4.92 4.68
N ALA A 127 -9.14 4.13 4.80
CA ALA A 127 -8.42 3.58 3.67
C ALA A 127 -9.32 2.65 2.82
N ALA A 128 -10.09 1.77 3.45
CA ALA A 128 -11.06 0.93 2.75
C ALA A 128 -12.10 1.76 1.96
N LYS A 129 -12.67 2.80 2.59
CA LYS A 129 -13.61 3.72 1.93
C LYS A 129 -12.99 4.42 0.73
N GLN A 130 -11.74 4.85 0.87
CA GLN A 130 -10.96 5.49 -0.19
C GLN A 130 -10.74 4.54 -1.37
N ILE A 131 -10.33 3.29 -1.12
CA ILE A 131 -10.15 2.25 -2.14
C ILE A 131 -11.45 2.01 -2.91
N VAL A 132 -12.56 1.82 -2.20
CA VAL A 132 -13.89 1.60 -2.82
C VAL A 132 -14.29 2.79 -3.69
N ALA A 133 -14.12 4.02 -3.19
CA ALA A 133 -14.43 5.21 -3.95
C ALA A 133 -13.56 5.36 -5.22
N THR A 134 -12.27 5.01 -5.15
CA THR A 134 -11.37 5.01 -6.31
C THR A 134 -11.74 3.93 -7.32
N LYS A 135 -12.06 2.71 -6.88
CA LYS A 135 -12.57 1.65 -7.77
C LYS A 135 -13.87 2.04 -8.45
N ASN A 136 -14.83 2.59 -7.71
CA ASN A 136 -16.09 3.04 -8.26
C ASN A 136 -15.88 4.17 -9.28
N ALA A 137 -14.95 5.10 -9.02
CA ALA A 137 -14.59 6.15 -9.97
C ALA A 137 -13.94 5.58 -11.24
N ALA A 138 -13.04 4.61 -11.12
CA ALA A 138 -12.41 3.94 -12.27
C ALA A 138 -13.45 3.20 -13.12
N ILE A 139 -14.33 2.40 -12.51
CA ILE A 139 -15.43 1.70 -13.20
C ILE A 139 -16.35 2.71 -13.90
N PHE A 140 -16.71 3.79 -13.23
CA PHE A 140 -17.57 4.84 -13.81
C PHE A 140 -16.88 5.52 -15.01
N ALA A 141 -15.61 5.88 -14.89
CA ALA A 141 -14.84 6.46 -16.00
C ALA A 141 -14.71 5.49 -17.19
N SER A 142 -14.45 4.21 -16.95
CA SER A 142 -14.44 3.18 -17.99
C SER A 142 -15.80 3.03 -18.66
N SER A 143 -16.90 3.07 -17.89
CA SER A 143 -18.25 3.00 -18.44
C SER A 143 -18.60 4.21 -19.32
N LEU A 144 -18.13 5.41 -18.94
CA LEU A 144 -18.25 6.61 -19.75
C LEU A 144 -17.42 6.51 -21.03
N GLN A 145 -16.17 6.07 -20.96
CA GLN A 145 -15.32 5.90 -22.15
C GLN A 145 -15.91 4.90 -23.15
N VAL A 146 -16.47 3.79 -22.66
CA VAL A 146 -17.18 2.81 -23.50
C VAL A 146 -18.41 3.45 -24.15
N ARG A 147 -19.22 4.20 -23.39
CA ARG A 147 -20.38 4.93 -23.94
C ARG A 147 -19.97 5.96 -24.99
N PHE A 148 -18.96 6.79 -24.72
CA PHE A 148 -18.48 7.81 -25.66
C PHE A 148 -17.88 7.19 -26.94
N ARG A 149 -17.20 6.05 -26.84
CA ARG A 149 -16.72 5.31 -28.01
C ARG A 149 -17.85 4.71 -28.83
N LEU A 150 -18.87 4.13 -28.17
CA LEU A 150 -20.07 3.62 -28.83
C LEU A 150 -20.88 4.71 -29.53
N SER A 151 -21.04 5.88 -28.91
CA SER A 151 -21.76 7.01 -29.53
C SER A 151 -20.95 7.70 -30.65
N ALA A 152 -19.61 7.66 -30.60
CA ALA A 152 -18.77 8.11 -31.70
C ALA A 152 -18.83 7.16 -32.92
N LEU A 153 -18.96 5.85 -32.68
CA LEU A 153 -19.16 4.85 -33.74
C LEU A 153 -20.57 4.94 -34.36
N SER A 154 -21.61 5.25 -33.58
CA SER A 154 -22.97 5.41 -34.10
C SER A 154 -23.20 6.71 -34.88
N ASN A 155 -22.31 7.69 -34.77
CA ASN A 155 -22.34 8.92 -35.57
C ASN A 155 -21.56 8.80 -36.89
N PHE A 156 -20.93 7.65 -37.15
CA PHE A 156 -20.15 7.35 -38.36
C PHE A 156 -20.79 6.25 -39.24
N CYS A 157 -21.99 5.76 -38.89
CA CYS A 157 -22.87 4.93 -39.73
C CYS A 157 -24.16 5.70 -40.00
#